data_AF-A0A942FHE0-F1
#
_entry.id   AF-A0A942FHE0-F1
#
_cell.length_a   1.000
_cell.length_b   1.000
_cell.length_c   1.000
_cell.angle_alpha   90.00
_cell.angle_beta   90.00
_cell.angle_gamma   90.00
#
_symmetry.space_group_name_H-M   'P 1'
#
loop_
_entity.id
_entity.type
_entity.pdbx_description
1 polymer ?
#
loop_
_entity_poly.entity_id
_entity_poly.type
_entity_poly.pdbx_seq_one_letter_code
_entity_poly.pdbx_strand_id
1 'polypeptide(L)'
;MKRILIPVFLGVLFLTLQTTWLALPFIRWIRPDIVLVLTLYLGISSPPISGGVLVFFLGYLMDLFSGNGFGLYAFSRPFLFYCAQLLKDRIYLESFPSRSLFVFLFALAEGLTLLILLKALNPEHLPNLYPLFFTVFLPQSLSTALLSSVLFSLLKKGSSLLYAEPGTGIGGK
;
A
#
# COMPACT_ATOMS: atom_id res chain seq x y z
N MET A 1 -22.23 2.96 -5.36
CA MET A 1 -21.14 3.27 -6.32
C MET A 1 -20.11 4.27 -5.77
N LYS A 2 -20.51 5.37 -5.10
CA LYS A 2 -19.58 6.38 -4.53
C LYS A 2 -18.50 5.80 -3.58
N ARG A 3 -18.84 4.75 -2.83
CA ARG A 3 -17.92 4.02 -1.91
C ARG A 3 -16.66 3.44 -2.56
N ILE A 4 -16.70 3.10 -3.86
CA ILE A 4 -15.58 2.45 -4.57
C ILE A 4 -14.83 3.47 -5.45
N LEU A 5 -15.55 4.43 -6.03
CA LEU A 5 -14.95 5.48 -6.87
C LEU A 5 -13.93 6.33 -6.13
N ILE A 6 -14.15 6.56 -4.83
CA ILE A 6 -13.30 7.45 -4.03
C ILE A 6 -11.95 6.80 -3.68
N PRO A 7 -11.86 5.54 -3.23
CA PRO A 7 -10.56 4.89 -3.07
C PRO A 7 -9.82 4.69 -4.40
N VAL A 8 -10.54 4.51 -5.52
CA VAL A 8 -9.91 4.51 -6.85
C VAL A 8 -9.32 5.88 -7.17
N PHE A 9 -10.11 6.95 -7.02
CA PHE A 9 -9.64 8.31 -7.31
C PHE A 9 -8.47 8.70 -6.40
N LEU A 10 -8.55 8.38 -5.11
CA LEU A 10 -7.49 8.63 -4.15
C LEU A 10 -6.24 7.81 -4.48
N GLY A 11 -6.40 6.56 -4.89
CA GLY A 11 -5.31 5.71 -5.34
C GLY A 11 -4.63 6.25 -6.60
N VAL A 12 -5.39 6.76 -7.58
CA VAL A 12 -4.86 7.43 -8.77
C VAL A 12 -4.16 8.74 -8.42
N LEU A 13 -4.71 9.53 -7.48
CA LEU A 13 -4.07 10.75 -6.96
C LEU A 13 -2.74 10.43 -6.25
N PHE A 14 -2.71 9.39 -5.43
CA PHE A 14 -1.48 8.96 -4.76
C PHE A 14 -0.45 8.42 -5.73
N LEU A 15 -0.87 7.67 -6.76
CA LEU A 15 0.02 7.18 -7.81
C LEU A 15 0.62 8.32 -8.64
N THR A 16 -0.18 9.33 -8.99
CA THR A 16 0.30 10.51 -9.73
C THR A 16 1.26 11.35 -8.89
N LEU A 17 0.98 11.56 -7.60
CA LEU A 17 1.91 12.21 -6.67
C LEU A 17 3.20 11.40 -6.50
N GLN A 18 3.09 10.07 -6.32
CA GLN A 18 4.22 9.18 -6.17
C GLN A 18 5.12 9.25 -7.42
N THR A 19 4.57 9.07 -8.62
CA THR A 19 5.33 9.10 -9.88
C THR A 19 5.95 10.47 -10.18
N THR A 20 5.28 11.57 -9.83
CA THR A 20 5.79 12.94 -10.01
C THR A 20 6.95 13.25 -9.04
N TRP A 21 6.84 12.86 -7.77
CA TRP A 21 7.96 12.98 -6.82
C TRP A 21 9.10 11.99 -7.11
N LEU A 22 8.79 10.81 -7.66
CA LEU A 22 9.77 9.80 -8.07
C LEU A 22 10.64 10.23 -9.26
N ALA A 23 10.24 11.25 -10.02
CA ALA A 23 11.04 11.83 -11.10
C ALA A 23 12.20 12.72 -10.59
N LEU A 24 12.20 13.09 -9.30
CA LEU A 24 13.29 13.87 -8.71
C LEU A 24 14.50 12.96 -8.41
N PRO A 25 15.69 13.24 -8.99
CA PRO A 25 16.87 12.38 -8.84
C PRO A 25 17.44 12.36 -7.41
N PHE A 26 17.08 13.34 -6.58
CA PHE A 26 17.58 13.50 -5.21
C PHE A 26 16.98 12.49 -4.20
N ILE A 27 15.82 11.90 -4.49
CA ILE A 27 15.04 11.08 -3.55
C ILE A 27 15.14 9.56 -3.82
N ARG A 28 16.20 9.10 -4.48
CA ARG A 28 16.30 7.70 -4.95
C ARG A 28 16.52 6.66 -3.84
N TRP A 29 17.03 7.07 -2.68
CA TRP A 29 17.46 6.17 -1.61
C TRP A 29 16.39 5.95 -0.52
N ILE A 30 15.44 6.87 -0.36
CA ILE A 30 14.44 6.86 0.71
C ILE A 30 13.08 7.11 0.06
N ARG A 31 12.56 6.09 -0.64
CA ARG A 31 11.28 6.16 -1.36
C ARG A 31 10.18 5.47 -0.56
N PRO A 32 9.36 6.19 0.22
CA PRO A 32 8.24 5.56 0.92
C PRO A 32 7.17 5.09 -0.06
N ASP A 33 6.61 3.90 0.19
CA ASP A 33 5.58 3.28 -0.63
C ASP A 33 4.18 3.62 -0.13
N ILE A 34 3.63 4.71 -0.64
CA ILE A 34 2.34 5.23 -0.17
C ILE A 34 1.18 4.30 -0.59
N VAL A 35 1.30 3.65 -1.75
CA VAL A 35 0.28 2.71 -2.25
C VAL A 35 0.24 1.44 -1.40
N LEU A 36 1.35 1.07 -0.75
CA LEU A 36 1.38 -0.10 0.14
C LEU A 36 0.60 0.22 1.40
N VAL A 37 0.81 1.40 1.96
CA VAL A 37 0.04 1.88 3.10
C VAL A 37 -1.45 1.88 2.77
N LEU A 38 -1.83 2.37 1.59
CA LEU A 38 -3.22 2.34 1.13
C LEU A 38 -3.75 0.91 0.99
N THR A 39 -2.96 0.01 0.40
CA THR A 39 -3.29 -1.41 0.23
C THR A 39 -3.59 -2.08 1.57
N LEU A 40 -2.72 -1.87 2.55
CA LEU A 40 -2.87 -2.43 3.90
C LEU A 40 -4.05 -1.81 4.63
N TYR A 41 -4.27 -0.49 4.51
CA TYR A 41 -5.44 0.18 5.07
C TYR A 41 -6.75 -0.39 4.51
N LEU A 42 -6.80 -0.64 3.20
CA LEU A 42 -7.95 -1.29 2.57
C LEU A 42 -8.13 -2.73 3.06
N GLY A 43 -7.05 -3.48 3.27
CA GLY A 43 -7.09 -4.85 3.81
C GLY A 43 -7.59 -4.94 5.26
N ILE A 44 -7.62 -3.83 5.98
CA ILE A 44 -8.20 -3.77 7.31
C ILE A 44 -9.64 -3.24 7.25
N SER A 45 -9.89 -2.25 6.39
CA SER A 45 -11.13 -1.44 6.44
C SER A 45 -12.20 -1.88 5.42
N SER A 46 -11.84 -2.65 4.39
CA SER A 46 -12.73 -2.95 3.26
C SER A 46 -13.18 -4.42 3.22
N PRO A 47 -14.29 -4.73 2.52
CA PRO A 47 -14.68 -6.10 2.22
C PRO A 47 -13.62 -6.80 1.35
N PRO A 48 -13.38 -8.11 1.54
CA PRO A 48 -12.32 -8.85 0.86
C PRO A 48 -12.45 -8.81 -0.67
N ILE A 49 -13.66 -8.98 -1.20
CA ILE A 49 -13.90 -9.04 -2.65
C ILE A 49 -13.72 -7.65 -3.30
N SER A 50 -14.40 -6.62 -2.77
CA SER A 50 -14.33 -5.28 -3.36
C SER A 50 -12.96 -4.61 -3.17
N GLY A 51 -12.33 -4.84 -2.00
CA GLY A 51 -10.99 -4.33 -1.72
C GLY A 51 -9.92 -5.04 -2.56
N GLY A 52 -10.03 -6.37 -2.73
CA GLY A 52 -9.10 -7.16 -3.53
C GLY A 52 -9.08 -6.73 -5.00
N VAL A 53 -10.25 -6.52 -5.62
CA VAL A 53 -10.36 -6.01 -7.00
C VAL A 53 -9.71 -4.62 -7.14
N LEU A 54 -9.95 -3.74 -6.16
CA LEU A 54 -9.41 -2.39 -6.16
C LEU A 54 -7.88 -2.37 -6.01
N VAL A 55 -7.34 -3.21 -5.12
CA VAL A 55 -5.90 -3.36 -4.92
C VAL A 55 -5.22 -3.99 -6.13
N PHE A 56 -5.87 -4.97 -6.78
CA PHE A 56 -5.37 -5.54 -8.03
C PHE A 56 -5.24 -4.46 -9.11
N PHE A 57 -6.27 -3.62 -9.27
CA PHE A 57 -6.24 -2.51 -10.21
C PHE A 57 -5.15 -1.49 -9.86
N LEU A 58 -4.95 -1.18 -8.58
CA LEU A 58 -3.85 -0.31 -8.13
C LEU A 58 -2.47 -0.90 -8.43
N GLY A 59 -2.28 -2.19 -8.20
CA GLY A 59 -1.04 -2.90 -8.55
C GLY A 59 -0.79 -2.89 -10.05
N TYR A 60 -1.83 -3.11 -10.85
CA TYR A 60 -1.77 -3.01 -12.31
C TYR A 60 -1.34 -1.63 -12.80
N LEU A 61 -1.95 -0.56 -12.25
CA LEU A 61 -1.54 0.81 -12.57
C LEU A 61 -0.08 1.06 -12.17
N MET A 62 0.35 0.54 -11.01
CA MET A 62 1.73 0.69 -10.58
C MET A 62 2.70 0.01 -11.54
N ASP A 63 2.39 -1.19 -12.04
CA ASP A 63 3.20 -1.85 -13.08
C ASP A 63 3.29 -0.98 -14.34
N LEU A 64 2.18 -0.37 -14.76
CA LEU A 64 2.14 0.48 -15.96
C LEU A 64 2.98 1.77 -15.82
N PHE A 65 2.91 2.44 -14.67
CA PHE A 65 3.59 3.72 -14.45
C PHE A 65 5.04 3.60 -13.95
N SER A 66 5.40 2.49 -13.30
CA SER A 66 6.76 2.29 -12.78
C SER A 66 7.77 1.90 -13.85
N GLY A 67 7.31 1.47 -15.04
CA GLY A 67 8.17 0.94 -16.09
C GLY A 67 8.86 -0.37 -15.73
N ASN A 68 8.47 -1.00 -14.61
CA ASN A 68 8.92 -2.33 -14.21
C ASN A 68 8.20 -3.42 -15.03
N GLY A 69 8.70 -4.65 -14.93
CA GLY A 69 8.08 -5.82 -15.55
C GLY A 69 6.59 -5.94 -15.19
N PHE A 70 5.78 -6.19 -16.21
CA PHE A 70 4.32 -6.26 -16.08
C PHE A 70 3.89 -7.41 -15.15
N GLY A 71 2.99 -7.13 -14.21
CA GLY A 71 2.38 -8.13 -13.33
C GLY A 71 3.05 -8.31 -11.97
N LEU A 72 4.15 -7.61 -11.67
CA LEU A 72 4.85 -7.72 -10.39
C LEU A 72 3.99 -7.17 -9.24
N TYR A 73 3.58 -5.91 -9.34
CA TYR A 73 2.74 -5.27 -8.34
C TYR A 73 1.27 -5.70 -8.46
N ALA A 74 0.79 -6.02 -9.66
CA ALA A 74 -0.55 -6.59 -9.82
C ALA A 74 -0.72 -7.92 -9.07
N PHE A 75 0.36 -8.68 -8.87
CA PHE A 75 0.34 -9.91 -8.07
C PHE A 75 0.69 -9.68 -6.59
N SER A 76 1.75 -8.90 -6.30
CA SER A 76 2.21 -8.70 -4.92
C SER A 76 1.16 -7.99 -4.05
N ARG A 77 0.47 -6.99 -4.60
CA ARG A 77 -0.44 -6.13 -3.84
C ARG A 77 -1.68 -6.89 -3.35
N PRO A 78 -2.42 -7.63 -4.20
CA PRO A 78 -3.53 -8.43 -3.73
C PRO A 78 -3.10 -9.52 -2.76
N PHE A 79 -1.94 -10.15 -2.97
CA PHE A 79 -1.41 -11.16 -2.06
C PHE A 79 -1.24 -10.60 -0.65
N LEU A 80 -0.58 -9.45 -0.52
CA LEU A 80 -0.41 -8.77 0.77
C LEU A 80 -1.73 -8.26 1.34
N PHE A 81 -2.65 -7.78 0.50
CA PHE A 81 -3.99 -7.39 0.95
C PHE A 81 -4.73 -8.56 1.61
N TYR A 82 -4.72 -9.74 0.99
CA TYR A 82 -5.36 -10.92 1.58
C TYR A 82 -4.67 -11.36 2.87
N CYS A 83 -3.34 -11.34 2.93
CA CYS A 83 -2.60 -11.60 4.16
C CYS A 83 -2.99 -10.60 5.28
N ALA A 84 -3.13 -9.31 4.95
CA ALA A 84 -3.57 -8.29 5.90
C ALA A 84 -5.02 -8.52 6.36
N GLN A 85 -5.90 -8.92 5.44
CA GLN A 85 -7.31 -9.22 5.73
C GLN A 85 -7.46 -10.41 6.70
N LEU A 86 -6.58 -11.41 6.62
CA LEU A 86 -6.57 -12.55 7.55
C LEU A 86 -6.07 -12.16 8.95
N LEU A 87 -5.16 -11.18 9.02
CA LEU A 87 -4.56 -10.73 10.26
C LEU A 87 -5.34 -9.61 10.96
N LYS A 88 -6.29 -8.96 10.27
CA LYS A 88 -7.04 -7.81 10.79
C LYS A 88 -7.75 -8.10 12.12
N ASP A 89 -8.26 -9.32 12.30
CA ASP A 89 -9.00 -9.73 13.50
C ASP A 89 -8.07 -10.24 14.62
N ARG A 90 -6.77 -10.43 14.31
CA ARG A 90 -5.75 -10.94 15.23
C ARG A 90 -4.85 -9.84 15.79
N ILE A 91 -4.79 -8.67 15.15
CA ILE A 91 -3.83 -7.60 15.48
C ILE A 91 -4.56 -6.36 15.97
N TYR A 92 -4.26 -5.94 17.20
CA TYR A 92 -4.73 -4.67 17.77
C TYR A 92 -3.97 -3.48 17.19
N LEU A 93 -4.56 -2.84 16.17
CA LEU A 93 -3.98 -1.69 15.46
C LEU A 93 -4.32 -0.33 16.08
N GLU A 94 -4.66 -0.29 17.37
CA GLU A 94 -5.04 0.97 18.03
C GLU A 94 -3.84 1.88 18.31
N SER A 95 -2.69 1.30 18.68
CA SER A 95 -1.51 2.06 19.08
C SER A 95 -0.64 2.47 17.88
N PHE A 96 -0.01 3.65 18.01
CA PHE A 96 0.95 4.17 17.03
C PHE A 96 2.07 3.16 16.67
N PRO A 97 2.74 2.50 17.64
CA PRO A 97 3.79 1.54 17.31
C PRO A 97 3.27 0.26 16.65
N SER A 98 2.06 -0.22 16.99
CA SER A 98 1.54 -1.45 16.38
C SER A 98 1.23 -1.26 14.88
N ARG A 99 0.70 -0.08 14.49
CA ARG A 99 0.48 0.24 13.07
C ARG A 99 1.78 0.33 12.28
N SER A 100 2.79 1.03 12.83
CA SER A 100 4.08 1.17 12.18
C SER A 100 4.75 -0.20 11.99
N LEU A 101 4.76 -1.04 13.03
CA LEU A 101 5.32 -2.39 12.97
C LEU A 101 4.58 -3.29 11.98
N PHE A 102 3.25 -3.21 11.94
CA PHE A 102 2.45 -3.95 10.96
C PHE A 102 2.83 -3.57 9.53
N VAL A 103 2.89 -2.27 9.21
CA VAL A 103 3.27 -1.82 7.87
C VAL A 103 4.72 -2.15 7.54
N PHE A 104 5.63 -2.06 8.52
CA PHE A 104 7.02 -2.44 8.34
C PHE A 104 7.18 -3.91 7.92
N LEU A 105 6.51 -4.83 8.63
CA LEU A 105 6.56 -6.26 8.32
C LEU A 105 6.00 -6.56 6.93
N PHE A 106 4.87 -5.95 6.57
CA PHE A 106 4.28 -6.11 5.25
C PHE A 106 5.11 -5.48 4.13
N ALA A 107 5.79 -4.37 4.39
CA ALA A 107 6.71 -3.75 3.43
C ALA A 107 7.96 -4.61 3.20
N LEU A 108 8.49 -5.23 4.25
CA LEU A 108 9.55 -6.23 4.11
C LEU A 108 9.08 -7.46 3.33
N ALA A 109 7.88 -7.96 3.65
CA ALA A 109 7.28 -9.07 2.92
C ALA A 109 7.08 -8.74 1.44
N GLU A 110 6.63 -7.52 1.11
CA GLU A 110 6.53 -7.06 -0.27
C GLU A 110 7.88 -7.08 -0.99
N GLY A 111 8.91 -6.52 -0.36
CA GLY A 111 10.26 -6.52 -0.93
C GLY A 111 10.75 -7.94 -1.23
N LEU A 112 10.52 -8.89 -0.31
CA LEU A 112 10.84 -10.30 -0.53
C LEU A 112 10.02 -10.91 -1.68
N THR A 113 8.70 -10.68 -1.70
CA THR A 113 7.81 -11.19 -2.75
C THR A 113 8.25 -10.67 -4.12
N LEU A 114 8.56 -9.39 -4.25
CA LEU A 114 9.04 -8.80 -5.51
C LEU A 114 10.38 -9.39 -5.94
N LEU A 115 11.32 -9.61 -5.02
CA LEU A 115 12.60 -10.25 -5.34
C LEU A 115 12.43 -11.69 -5.82
N ILE A 116 11.53 -12.45 -5.17
CA ILE A 116 11.20 -13.82 -5.57
C ILE A 116 10.56 -13.82 -6.96
N LEU A 117 9.58 -12.95 -7.22
CA LEU A 117 8.96 -12.85 -8.55
C LEU A 117 9.95 -12.42 -9.63
N LEU A 118 10.79 -11.42 -9.36
CA LEU A 118 11.80 -10.97 -10.32
C LEU A 118 12.77 -12.08 -10.69
N LYS A 119 13.24 -12.85 -9.69
CA LYS A 119 14.11 -14.00 -9.92
C LYS A 119 13.39 -15.14 -10.66
N ALA A 120 12.13 -15.40 -10.34
CA ALA A 120 11.34 -16.44 -11.00
C ALA A 120 11.03 -16.11 -12.47
N LEU A 121 10.79 -14.84 -12.79
CA LEU A 121 10.48 -14.38 -14.14
C LEU A 121 11.72 -14.20 -15.02
N ASN A 122 12.88 -13.93 -14.42
CA ASN A 122 14.13 -13.69 -15.16
C ASN A 122 15.30 -14.48 -14.53
N PRO A 123 15.30 -15.82 -14.62
CA PRO A 123 16.28 -16.67 -13.93
C PRO A 123 17.71 -16.56 -14.50
N GLU A 124 17.85 -16.25 -15.80
CA GLU A 124 19.12 -16.36 -16.53
C GLU A 124 20.00 -15.10 -16.48
N HIS A 125 19.48 -13.94 -16.08
CA HIS A 125 20.14 -12.64 -16.32
C HIS A 125 20.31 -11.73 -15.09
N LEU A 126 19.90 -12.17 -13.89
CA LEU A 126 20.02 -11.35 -12.68
C LEU A 126 21.15 -11.83 -11.75
N PRO A 127 22.11 -10.94 -11.40
CA PRO A 127 23.11 -11.23 -10.38
C PRO A 127 22.45 -11.36 -8.99
N ASN A 128 23.26 -11.61 -7.94
CA ASN A 128 22.78 -11.67 -6.57
C ASN A 128 21.88 -10.46 -6.22
N LEU A 129 20.60 -10.72 -5.94
CA LEU A 129 19.60 -9.71 -5.60
C LEU A 129 19.51 -9.39 -4.11
N TYR A 130 20.27 -10.12 -3.29
CA TYR A 130 20.41 -9.88 -1.86
C TYR A 130 20.86 -8.45 -1.50
N PRO A 131 21.79 -7.80 -2.23
CA PRO A 131 22.19 -6.43 -1.94
C PRO A 131 21.03 -5.43 -2.09
N LEU A 132 20.18 -5.60 -3.11
CA LEU A 132 19.01 -4.74 -3.34
C LEU A 132 18.03 -4.77 -2.17
N PHE A 133 17.88 -5.94 -1.51
CA PHE A 133 17.06 -6.06 -0.31
C PHE A 133 17.54 -5.12 0.80
N PHE A 134 18.83 -5.15 1.11
CA PHE A 134 19.41 -4.39 2.22
C PHE A 134 19.63 -2.91 1.89
N THR A 135 19.89 -2.56 0.63
CA THR A 135 20.19 -1.18 0.24
C THR A 135 18.98 -0.37 -0.19
N VAL A 136 17.92 -1.02 -0.70
CA VAL A 136 16.73 -0.33 -1.22
C VAL A 136 15.48 -0.69 -0.42
N PHE A 137 15.14 -1.97 -0.32
CA PHE A 137 13.86 -2.39 0.28
C PHE A 137 13.81 -2.16 1.79
N LEU A 138 14.92 -2.35 2.51
CA LEU A 138 14.98 -2.16 3.96
C LEU A 138 14.87 -0.67 4.37
N PRO A 139 15.63 0.28 3.77
CA PRO A 139 15.39 1.71 4.02
C PRO A 139 14.00 2.17 3.59
N GLN A 140 13.48 1.63 2.48
CA GLN A 140 12.13 1.91 2.01
C GLN A 140 11.05 1.44 2.99
N SER A 141 11.16 0.23 3.55
CA SER A 141 10.18 -0.31 4.49
C SER A 141 10.16 0.49 5.79
N LEU A 142 11.32 0.89 6.32
CA LEU A 142 11.44 1.81 7.45
C LEU A 142 10.75 3.15 7.18
N SER A 143 11.04 3.75 6.03
CA SER A 143 10.46 5.03 5.63
C SER A 143 8.95 4.95 5.47
N THR A 144 8.48 3.85 4.87
CA THR A 144 7.05 3.58 4.67
C THR A 144 6.35 3.37 6.00
N ALA A 145 6.96 2.66 6.94
CA ALA A 145 6.40 2.41 8.28
C ALA A 145 6.29 3.70 9.11
N LEU A 146 7.29 4.57 9.06
CA LEU A 146 7.22 5.88 9.70
C LEU A 146 6.11 6.75 9.08
N LEU A 147 6.04 6.78 7.75
CA LEU A 147 5.02 7.55 7.04
C LEU A 147 3.61 6.98 7.24
N SER A 148 3.50 5.67 7.45
CA SER A 148 2.21 4.97 7.57
C SER A 148 1.39 5.48 8.74
N SER A 149 2.02 5.85 9.85
CA SER A 149 1.28 6.31 11.01
C SER A 149 0.56 7.65 10.75
N VAL A 150 1.22 8.53 9.99
CA VAL A 150 0.63 9.80 9.53
C VAL A 150 -0.46 9.52 8.49
N LEU A 151 -0.16 8.67 7.51
CA LEU A 151 -1.09 8.34 6.43
C LEU A 151 -2.34 7.62 6.93
N PHE A 152 -2.24 6.67 7.87
CA PHE A 152 -3.39 6.01 8.48
C PHE A 152 -4.30 7.02 9.19
N SER A 153 -3.71 8.03 9.84
CA SER A 153 -4.47 9.09 10.50
C SER A 153 -5.19 9.98 9.49
N LEU A 154 -4.52 10.35 8.40
CA LEU A 154 -5.12 11.10 7.28
C LEU A 154 -6.22 10.30 6.59
N LEU A 155 -6.00 9.00 6.33
CA LEU A 155 -6.98 8.10 5.72
C LEU A 155 -8.18 7.87 6.64
N LYS A 156 -7.98 7.72 7.96
CA LYS A 156 -9.08 7.62 8.94
C LYS A 156 -9.91 8.90 8.99
N LYS A 157 -9.27 10.07 8.95
CA LYS A 157 -9.95 11.37 8.95
C LYS A 157 -10.69 11.63 7.63
N GLY A 158 -10.05 11.29 6.50
CA GLY A 158 -10.64 11.38 5.17
C GLY A 158 -11.81 10.44 5.02
N SER A 159 -11.69 9.18 5.45
CA SER A 159 -12.81 8.23 5.42
C SER A 159 -13.92 8.64 6.40
N SER A 160 -13.62 9.14 7.60
CA SER A 160 -14.67 9.65 8.50
C SER A 160 -15.42 10.86 7.93
N LEU A 161 -14.73 11.75 7.20
CA LEU A 161 -15.37 12.90 6.52
C LEU A 161 -16.22 12.48 5.32
N LEU A 162 -15.90 11.34 4.73
CA LEU A 162 -16.47 10.87 3.48
C LEU A 162 -17.56 9.79 3.69
N TYR A 163 -17.52 9.12 4.85
CA TYR A 163 -18.57 8.28 5.42
C TYR A 163 -19.44 9.02 6.44
N ALA A 164 -19.13 10.28 6.76
CA ALA A 164 -20.09 11.22 7.29
C ALA A 164 -21.09 11.56 6.17
N GLU A 165 -21.98 10.62 5.87
CA GLU A 165 -23.31 11.02 5.44
C GLU A 165 -23.86 11.96 6.53
N PRO A 166 -24.53 13.06 6.16
CA PRO A 166 -25.11 13.98 7.11
C PRO A 166 -26.13 13.19 7.93
N GLY A 167 -25.73 12.81 9.15
CA GLY A 167 -26.69 12.51 10.19
C GLY A 167 -27.50 13.77 10.36
N THR A 168 -28.67 13.82 9.72
CA THR A 168 -29.81 14.61 10.16
C THR A 168 -30.11 14.19 11.59
N GLY A 169 -29.35 14.76 12.52
CA GLY A 169 -29.74 14.90 13.90
C GLY A 169 -30.56 16.17 14.01
N ILE A 170 -31.89 16.04 13.90
CA ILE A 170 -32.90 16.85 14.61
C ILE A 170 -34.15 15.94 14.64
N GLY A 171 -34.77 15.55 15.75
CA GLY A 171 -34.58 15.81 17.18
C GLY A 171 -35.00 14.55 17.97
N GLY A 172 -34.79 14.45 19.28
CA GLY A 172 -34.88 15.50 20.27
C GLY A 172 -36.23 15.43 20.98
N LYS A 173 -36.46 14.35 21.74
CA LYS A 173 -37.18 14.21 23.03
C LYS A 173 -37.67 12.78 23.21
#